data_AF-A0A2D8R1X1-F1
#
_entry.id   AF-A0A2D8R1X1-F1
#
_cell.length_a   1.000
_cell.length_b   1.000
_cell.length_c   1.000
_cell.angle_alpha   90.00
_cell.angle_beta   90.00
_cell.angle_gamma   90.00
#
_symmetry.space_group_name_H-M   'P 1'
#
loop_
_entity.id
_entity.type
_entity.pdbx_description
1 polymer ?
#
loop_
_entity_poly.entity_id
_entity_poly.type
_entity_poly.pdbx_seq_one_letter_code
_entity_poly.pdbx_strand_id
1 'polypeptide(L)'
;MASDLYAVLKGRVYSESCIHSGHTNESAKLAGFKDVYDVIMSDSDHNRQPLFMANMMQVLSDGQRQVLLDGLAREYAGVDGWMAYVARECA
;
A
#
# COMPACT_ATOMS: atom_id res chain seq x y z
N MET A 1 -11.61 16.30 6.00
CA MET A 1 -11.19 15.49 7.18
C MET A 1 -11.04 14.02 6.79
N ALA A 2 -10.12 13.71 5.87
CA ALA A 2 -9.78 12.34 5.49
C ALA A 2 -8.32 11.98 5.82
N SER A 3 -7.54 12.92 6.39
CA SER A 3 -6.10 12.76 6.61
C SER A 3 -5.73 11.91 7.82
N ASP A 4 -6.52 11.94 8.90
CA ASP A 4 -6.10 11.30 10.16
C ASP A 4 -6.35 9.79 10.15
N LEU A 5 -7.52 9.36 9.69
CA LEU A 5 -7.83 7.93 9.59
C LEU A 5 -6.92 7.23 8.59
N TYR A 6 -6.66 7.84 7.43
CA TYR A 6 -5.73 7.30 6.46
C TYR A 6 -4.32 7.10 7.05
N ALA A 7 -3.76 8.13 7.70
CA ALA A 7 -2.43 8.05 8.31
C ALA A 7 -2.36 6.97 9.40
N VAL A 8 -3.39 6.85 10.24
CA VAL A 8 -3.49 5.80 11.25
C VAL A 8 -3.52 4.41 10.61
N LEU A 9 -4.35 4.22 9.60
CA LEU A 9 -4.47 2.93 8.92
C LEU A 9 -3.19 2.54 8.19
N LYS A 10 -2.53 3.50 7.53
CA LYS A 10 -1.20 3.33 6.91
C LYS A 10 -0.21 2.85 7.97
N GLY A 11 -0.14 3.51 9.12
CA GLY A 11 0.70 3.10 10.25
C GLY A 11 0.39 1.70 10.79
N ARG A 12 -0.89 1.31 10.88
CA ARG A 12 -1.30 -0.03 11.37
C ARG A 12 -0.82 -1.17 10.47
N VAL A 13 -0.73 -0.95 9.17
CA VAL A 13 -0.24 -1.95 8.21
C VAL A 13 1.25 -1.82 7.91
N TYR A 14 1.98 -0.94 8.59
CA TYR A 14 3.38 -0.66 8.29
C TYR A 14 4.28 -1.88 8.46
N SER A 15 4.12 -2.63 9.56
CA SER A 15 4.92 -3.84 9.81
C SER A 15 4.74 -4.87 8.69
N GLU A 16 3.49 -5.10 8.27
CA GLU A 16 3.18 -5.98 7.13
C GLU A 16 3.80 -5.45 5.84
N SER A 17 3.73 -4.14 5.62
CA SER A 17 4.30 -3.50 4.43
C SER A 17 5.82 -3.70 4.37
N CYS A 18 6.51 -3.63 5.51
CA CYS A 18 7.94 -3.92 5.60
C CYS A 18 8.27 -5.38 5.28
N ILE A 19 7.47 -6.33 5.79
CA ILE A 19 7.66 -7.76 5.54
C ILE A 19 7.51 -8.07 4.04
N HIS A 20 6.44 -7.56 3.41
CA HIS A 20 6.13 -7.86 2.01
C HIS A 20 7.02 -7.10 1.02
N SER A 21 7.42 -5.88 1.36
CA SER A 21 8.39 -5.15 0.54
C SER A 21 9.80 -5.70 0.70
N GLY A 22 10.17 -6.20 1.89
CA GLY A 22 11.56 -6.46 2.28
C GLY A 22 12.32 -5.17 2.64
N HIS A 23 11.62 -4.05 2.79
CA HIS A 23 12.20 -2.72 3.03
C HIS A 23 11.61 -2.06 4.28
N THR A 24 12.39 -1.19 4.90
CA THR A 24 11.86 -0.13 5.77
C THR A 24 11.70 1.14 4.93
N ASN A 25 11.06 2.19 5.47
CA ASN A 25 11.02 3.47 4.76
C ASN A 25 12.41 4.02 4.45
N GLU A 26 13.39 3.74 5.32
CA GLU A 26 14.77 4.16 5.11
C GLU A 26 15.42 3.39 3.96
N SER A 27 15.34 2.05 3.96
CA SER A 27 15.95 1.26 2.89
C SER A 27 15.23 1.42 1.55
N ALA A 28 13.92 1.70 1.55
CA ALA A 28 13.16 2.05 0.35
C ALA A 28 13.69 3.36 -0.29
N LYS A 29 13.93 4.39 0.54
CA LYS A 29 14.51 5.67 0.09
C LYS A 29 15.91 5.51 -0.47
N LEU A 30 16.75 4.69 0.16
CA LEU A 30 18.08 4.37 -0.37
C LEU A 30 18.02 3.66 -1.72
N ALA A 31 16.94 2.91 -1.99
CA ALA A 31 16.70 2.24 -3.26
C ALA A 31 15.99 3.12 -4.31
N GLY A 32 15.73 4.40 -4.01
CA GLY A 32 15.13 5.35 -4.95
C GLY A 32 13.60 5.46 -4.89
N PHE A 33 12.95 4.77 -3.94
CA PHE A 33 11.51 4.83 -3.73
C PHE A 33 11.12 5.88 -2.69
N LYS A 34 9.87 6.34 -2.73
CA LYS A 34 9.33 7.28 -1.74
C LYS A 34 9.31 6.68 -0.33
N ASP A 35 8.81 5.45 -0.21
CA ASP A 35 8.68 4.67 1.02
C ASP A 35 8.34 3.19 0.73
N VAL A 36 8.07 2.38 1.77
CA VAL A 36 7.77 0.95 1.59
C VAL A 36 6.51 0.68 0.74
N TYR A 37 5.55 1.60 0.72
CA TYR A 37 4.32 1.43 -0.04
C TYR A 37 4.58 1.65 -1.52
N ASP A 38 5.44 2.61 -1.85
CA ASP A 38 5.94 2.79 -3.22
C ASP A 38 6.66 1.54 -3.74
N VAL A 39 7.43 0.85 -2.88
CA VAL A 39 8.05 -0.44 -3.24
C VAL A 39 7.00 -1.51 -3.54
N ILE A 40 5.95 -1.59 -2.73
CA ILE A 40 4.85 -2.55 -2.97
C ILE A 40 4.12 -2.21 -4.27
N MET A 41 3.95 -0.93 -4.59
CA MET A 41 3.15 -0.47 -5.73
C MET A 41 3.92 -0.42 -7.05
N SER A 42 5.24 -0.28 -7.01
CA SER A 42 6.10 -0.07 -8.19
C SER A 42 6.29 -1.32 -9.07
N ASP A 43 5.97 -2.50 -8.57
CA ASP A 43 6.09 -3.76 -9.32
C ASP A 43 4.77 -4.53 -9.31
N SER A 44 3.90 -4.21 -10.28
CA SER A 44 2.60 -4.85 -10.44
C SER A 44 2.65 -6.32 -10.88
N ASP A 45 3.81 -6.78 -11.36
CA ASP A 45 4.02 -8.17 -11.79
C ASP A 45 4.57 -9.05 -10.65
N HIS A 46 4.97 -8.46 -9.52
CA HIS A 46 5.46 -9.18 -8.36
C HIS A 46 4.34 -9.48 -7.35
N ASN A 47 4.40 -10.67 -6.76
CA ASN A 47 3.44 -11.14 -5.75
C ASN A 47 3.32 -10.27 -4.47
N ARG A 48 4.05 -9.15 -4.33
CA ARG A 48 4.00 -8.29 -3.13
C ARG A 48 2.64 -7.64 -2.96
N GLN A 49 2.02 -7.18 -4.04
CA GLN A 49 0.70 -6.54 -4.01
C GLN A 49 -0.40 -7.49 -3.51
N PRO A 50 -0.61 -8.68 -4.12
CA PRO A 50 -1.63 -9.61 -3.64
C PRO A 50 -1.35 -10.14 -2.21
N LEU A 51 -0.08 -10.34 -1.83
CA LEU A 51 0.27 -10.74 -0.45
C LEU A 51 -0.03 -9.64 0.57
N PHE A 52 0.29 -8.38 0.22
CA PHE A 52 -0.06 -7.23 1.05
C PHE A 52 -1.58 -7.10 1.22
N MET A 53 -2.36 -7.25 0.13
CA MET A 53 -3.84 -7.25 0.20
C MET A 53 -4.39 -8.36 1.09
N ALA A 54 -3.86 -9.58 0.95
CA ALA A 54 -4.31 -10.73 1.74
C ALA A 54 -4.12 -10.51 3.25
N ASN A 55 -2.99 -9.92 3.65
CA ASN A 55 -2.74 -9.62 5.06
C ASN A 55 -3.52 -8.40 5.57
N MET A 56 -3.81 -7.41 4.73
CA MET A 56 -4.69 -6.32 5.13
C MET A 56 -6.09 -6.81 5.54
N MET A 57 -6.58 -7.90 4.94
CA MET A 57 -7.85 -8.51 5.33
C MET A 57 -7.87 -9.03 6.78
N GLN A 58 -6.70 -9.36 7.34
CA GLN A 58 -6.57 -9.84 8.71
C GLN A 58 -6.44 -8.70 9.73
N VAL A 59 -6.02 -7.51 9.28
CA VAL A 59 -5.69 -6.38 10.17
C VAL A 59 -6.80 -5.32 10.18
N LEU A 60 -7.52 -5.16 9.06
CA LEU A 60 -8.46 -4.07 8.84
C LEU A 60 -9.85 -4.58 8.44
N SER A 61 -10.89 -3.91 8.94
CA SER A 61 -12.25 -4.12 8.46
C SER A 61 -12.42 -3.63 7.03
N ASP A 62 -13.45 -4.10 6.34
CA ASP A 62 -13.71 -3.76 4.93
C ASP A 62 -13.73 -2.24 4.67
N GLY A 63 -14.43 -1.48 5.52
CA GLY A 63 -14.48 -0.02 5.41
C GLY A 63 -13.13 0.66 5.68
N GLN A 64 -12.31 0.10 6.57
CA GLN A 64 -10.95 0.60 6.81
C GLN A 64 -10.03 0.29 5.62
N ARG A 65 -10.16 -0.90 5.01
CA ARG A 65 -9.41 -1.26 3.79
C ARG A 65 -9.73 -0.29 2.66
N GLN A 66 -11.00 0.04 2.46
CA GLN A 66 -11.40 1.00 1.42
C GLN A 66 -10.77 2.38 1.65
N VAL A 67 -10.82 2.92 2.88
CA VAL A 67 -10.17 4.21 3.20
C VAL A 67 -8.67 4.17 2.97
N LEU A 68 -8.00 3.07 3.33
CA LEU A 68 -6.58 2.90 3.11
C LEU A 68 -6.26 2.83 1.61
N LEU A 69 -6.97 2.00 0.84
CA LEU A 69 -6.78 1.83 -0.60
C LEU A 69 -7.03 3.13 -1.36
N ASP A 70 -8.10 3.86 -1.05
CA ASP A 70 -8.38 5.16 -1.67
C ASP A 70 -7.27 6.18 -1.38
N GLY A 71 -6.73 6.18 -0.15
CA GLY A 71 -5.64 7.07 0.23
C GLY A 71 -4.33 6.71 -0.48
N LEU A 72 -4.01 5.42 -0.59
CA LEU A 72 -2.87 4.91 -1.35
C LEU A 72 -3.04 5.19 -2.86
N ALA A 73 -4.22 5.00 -3.44
CA ALA A 73 -4.54 5.35 -4.82
C ALA A 73 -4.23 6.83 -5.11
N ARG A 74 -4.61 7.73 -4.21
CA ARG A 74 -4.35 9.17 -4.35
C ARG A 74 -2.89 9.53 -4.12
N GLU A 75 -2.24 8.94 -3.12
CA GLU A 75 -0.86 9.28 -2.76
C GLU A 75 0.16 8.79 -3.81
N TYR A 76 -0.15 7.71 -4.52
CA TYR A 76 0.74 7.06 -5.49
C TYR A 76 0.13 7.03 -6.90
N ALA A 77 -0.76 7.98 -7.24
CA ALA A 77 -1.44 8.06 -8.52
C ALA A 77 -0.51 8.16 -9.76
N GLY A 78 0.78 8.42 -9.56
CA GLY A 78 1.81 8.44 -10.60
C GLY A 78 2.68 7.19 -10.70
N VAL A 79 2.40 6.14 -9.90
CA VAL A 79 3.10 4.86 -9.99
C VAL A 79 2.46 4.02 -11.10
N ASP A 80 3.26 3.64 -12.09
CA ASP A 80 2.79 2.86 -13.25
C ASP A 80 2.15 1.54 -12.80
N GLY A 81 1.00 1.20 -13.41
CA GLY A 81 0.26 -0.04 -13.11
C GLY A 81 -0.61 -0.01 -11.85
N TRP A 82 -0.40 0.93 -10.92
CA TRP A 82 -1.13 0.98 -9.65
C TRP A 82 -2.63 1.23 -9.80
N MET A 83 -3.02 2.22 -10.61
CA MET A 83 -4.44 2.52 -10.82
C MET A 83 -5.18 1.38 -11.53
N ALA A 84 -4.50 0.63 -12.41
CA ALA A 84 -5.06 -0.55 -13.07
C ALA A 84 -5.25 -1.71 -12.08
N TYR A 85 -4.32 -1.88 -11.14
CA TYR A 85 -4.43 -2.85 -10.05
C TYR A 85 -5.61 -2.52 -9.12
N VAL A 86 -5.72 -1.27 -8.64
CA VAL A 86 -6.81 -0.83 -7.76
C VAL A 86 -8.18 -1.04 -8.41
N ALA A 87 -8.33 -0.70 -9.69
CA ALA A 87 -9.58 -0.90 -10.41
C ALA A 87 -10.01 -2.36 -10.51
N ARG A 88 -9.06 -3.32 -10.57
CA ARG A 88 -9.34 -4.75 -10.60
C ARG A 88 -9.80 -5.28 -9.23
N GLU A 89 -9.16 -4.84 -8.16
CA GLU A 89 -9.39 -5.37 -6.81
C GLU A 89 -10.56 -4.68 -6.07
N CYS A 90 -10.99 -3.49 -6.53
CA CYS A 90 -12.13 -2.76 -5.97
C CYS A 90 -13.45 -2.95 -6.76
N ALA A 91 -13.47 -3.82 -7.77
CA ALA A 91 -14.66 -4.21 -8.54
C ALA A 91 -15.43 -5.35 -7.86
#